data_AF-A0A7M7JSM5-F1
#
_entry.id   AF-A0A7M7JSM5-F1
#
_cell.length_a   1.000
_cell.length_b   1.000
_cell.length_c   1.000
_cell.angle_alpha   90.00
_cell.angle_beta   90.00
_cell.angle_gamma   90.00
#
_symmetry.space_group_name_H-M   'P 1'
#
loop_
_entity.id
_entity.type
_entity.pdbx_description
1 polymer ?
#
loop_
_entity_poly.entity_id
_entity_poly.type
_entity_poly.pdbx_seq_one_letter_code
_entity_poly.pdbx_strand_id
1 'polypeptide(L)'
;MAGQPVTGEAFVYPPEWGKQAENFCNSIGVLQQLAQPSPFPELEKSSKIAPQPQEDYAALFATMIARTAKDMDVLIDSLPSEEAAPELQANNLERLEVENADAALRLKEVVARGEGLLRQVQGALSEIAGQQLSARQPPPLPNREPPRGDHQ
;
A
#
# COMPACT_ATOMS: atom_id res chain seq x y z
N MET A 1 -17.30 5.03 -29.39
CA MET A 1 -18.69 5.21 -28.94
C MET A 1 -18.66 5.10 -27.43
N ALA A 2 -18.73 6.23 -26.72
CA ALA A 2 -18.72 6.24 -25.26
C ALA A 2 -20.12 5.82 -24.75
N GLY A 3 -20.19 4.75 -23.98
CA GLY A 3 -21.42 4.27 -23.36
C GLY A 3 -22.01 5.34 -22.43
N GLN A 4 -23.31 5.56 -22.53
CA GLN A 4 -24.02 6.46 -21.62
C GLN A 4 -24.09 5.84 -20.21
N PRO A 5 -23.86 6.62 -19.14
CA PRO A 5 -24.02 6.10 -17.79
C PRO A 5 -25.49 6.10 -17.38
N VAL A 6 -25.91 4.96 -16.84
CA VAL A 6 -27.20 4.78 -16.18
C VAL A 6 -26.99 5.08 -14.70
N THR A 7 -27.82 5.98 -14.16
CA THR A 7 -28.04 6.26 -12.72
C THR A 7 -26.87 6.79 -11.86
N GLY A 8 -26.92 8.09 -11.56
CA GLY A 8 -26.73 8.62 -10.19
C GLY A 8 -25.33 8.68 -9.57
N GLU A 9 -24.30 8.09 -10.16
CA GLU A 9 -22.93 8.24 -9.65
C GLU A 9 -22.34 9.55 -10.15
N ALA A 10 -21.98 10.44 -9.22
CA ALA A 10 -21.16 11.60 -9.54
C ALA A 10 -19.88 11.07 -10.19
N PHE A 11 -19.61 11.50 -11.43
CA PHE A 11 -18.40 11.12 -12.15
C PHE A 11 -17.20 11.63 -11.34
N VAL A 12 -16.58 10.75 -10.55
CA VAL A 12 -15.33 11.06 -9.87
C VAL A 12 -14.26 11.03 -10.94
N TYR A 13 -14.03 12.18 -11.56
CA TYR A 13 -12.92 12.34 -12.49
C TYR A 13 -11.62 11.95 -11.77
N PRO A 14 -10.69 11.26 -12.44
CA PRO A 14 -9.40 10.98 -11.85
C PRO A 14 -8.75 12.28 -11.37
N PRO A 15 -8.11 12.30 -10.19
CA PRO A 15 -7.65 13.53 -9.54
C PRO A 15 -6.69 14.37 -10.42
N GLU A 16 -6.02 13.73 -11.38
CA GLU A 16 -5.14 14.37 -12.35
C GLU A 16 -5.90 15.32 -13.30
N TRP A 17 -7.14 14.99 -13.67
CA TRP A 17 -7.97 15.85 -14.52
C TRP A 17 -8.34 17.16 -13.80
N GLY A 18 -8.61 17.06 -12.50
CA GLY A 18 -8.81 18.23 -11.64
C GLY A 18 -7.56 19.12 -11.60
N LYS A 19 -6.39 18.52 -11.35
CA LYS A 19 -5.10 19.24 -11.34
C LYS A 19 -4.78 19.93 -12.68
N GLN A 20 -5.10 19.28 -13.80
CA GLN A 20 -4.90 19.87 -15.12
C GLN A 20 -5.82 21.07 -15.36
N ALA A 21 -7.08 20.98 -14.94
CA ALA A 21 -8.01 22.10 -15.01
C ALA A 21 -7.53 23.29 -14.16
N GLU A 22 -7.00 23.02 -12.97
CA GLU A 22 -6.38 24.04 -12.12
C GLU A 22 -5.16 24.68 -12.79
N ASN A 23 -4.27 23.90 -13.40
CA ASN A 23 -3.11 24.42 -14.14
C ASN A 23 -3.54 25.38 -15.27
N PHE A 24 -4.59 25.02 -16.03
CA PHE A 24 -5.15 25.90 -17.05
C PHE A 24 -5.77 27.17 -16.44
N CYS A 25 -6.60 27.05 -15.40
CA CYS A 25 -7.27 28.19 -14.78
C CYS A 25 -6.26 29.18 -14.17
N ASN A 26 -5.29 28.66 -13.41
CA ASN A 26 -4.25 29.46 -12.77
C ASN A 26 -3.35 30.14 -13.80
N SER A 27 -2.97 29.44 -14.88
CA SER A 27 -2.15 30.03 -15.93
C SER A 27 -2.86 31.19 -16.63
N ILE A 28 -4.14 31.03 -16.97
CA ILE A 28 -4.94 32.10 -17.58
C ILE A 28 -5.03 33.31 -16.65
N GLY A 29 -5.35 33.10 -15.36
CA GLY A 29 -5.49 34.18 -14.40
C GLY A 29 -4.19 34.99 -14.22
N VAL A 30 -3.07 34.30 -14.00
CA VAL A 30 -1.76 34.95 -13.80
C VAL A 30 -1.27 35.64 -15.07
N LEU A 31 -1.38 34.99 -16.24
CA LEU A 31 -0.92 35.59 -17.50
C LEU A 31 -1.75 36.81 -17.89
N GLN A 32 -3.06 36.83 -17.63
CA GLN A 32 -3.89 38.01 -17.86
C GLN A 32 -3.54 39.16 -16.91
N GLN A 33 -3.27 38.88 -15.64
CA GLN A 33 -2.88 39.91 -14.67
C GLN A 33 -1.55 40.57 -15.02
N LEU A 34 -0.63 39.80 -15.64
CA LEU A 34 0.70 40.27 -16.03
C LEU A 34 0.76 40.80 -17.47
N ALA A 35 -0.30 40.64 -18.26
CA ALA A 35 -0.34 41.08 -19.65
C ALA A 35 -0.23 42.61 -19.73
N GLN A 36 0.72 43.11 -20.53
CA GLN A 36 0.77 44.53 -20.85
C GLN A 36 -0.23 44.88 -21.95
N PRO A 37 -0.86 46.06 -21.90
CA PRO A 37 -1.68 46.55 -22.99
C PRO A 37 -0.86 46.59 -24.29
N SER A 38 -1.49 46.19 -25.40
CA SER A 38 -0.84 46.31 -26.71
C SER A 38 -0.59 47.79 -27.03
N PRO A 39 0.62 48.16 -27.50
CA PRO A 39 0.91 49.53 -27.87
C PRO A 39 0.11 49.88 -29.13
N PHE A 40 -0.85 50.79 -28.98
CA PHE A 40 -1.55 51.40 -30.11
C PHE A 40 -0.91 52.77 -30.39
N PRO A 41 -0.42 53.05 -31.62
CA PRO A 41 0.32 54.27 -31.94
C PRO A 41 -0.38 55.58 -31.55
N GLU A 42 -1.70 55.59 -31.44
CA GLU A 42 -2.53 56.76 -31.10
C GLU A 42 -2.69 56.98 -29.57
N LEU A 43 -2.36 55.99 -28.73
CA LEU A 43 -2.67 55.97 -27.29
C LEU A 43 -1.44 56.11 -26.36
N GLU A 44 -0.23 56.11 -26.93
CA GLU A 44 1.09 56.05 -26.24
C GLU A 44 1.44 57.21 -25.29
N LYS A 45 0.53 58.15 -25.00
CA LYS A 45 0.86 59.34 -24.21
C LYS A 45 0.79 59.16 -22.68
N SER A 46 0.27 58.06 -22.13
CA SER A 46 -0.04 58.04 -20.67
C SER A 46 0.44 56.87 -19.80
N SER A 47 1.09 55.82 -20.30
CA SER A 47 1.32 54.65 -19.42
C SER A 47 2.72 54.07 -19.52
N LYS A 48 3.66 54.61 -18.73
CA LYS A 48 4.96 53.97 -18.46
C LYS A 48 4.83 53.11 -17.20
N ILE A 49 4.54 51.83 -17.37
CA ILE A 49 4.61 50.84 -16.28
C ILE A 49 6.03 50.27 -16.27
N ALA A 50 6.69 50.33 -15.12
CA ALA A 50 8.06 49.84 -14.97
C ALA A 50 8.13 48.31 -15.16
N PRO A 51 9.20 47.78 -15.77
CA PRO A 51 9.38 46.34 -15.94
C PRO A 51 9.60 45.69 -14.56
N GLN A 52 8.63 44.90 -14.10
CA GLN A 52 8.78 44.01 -12.95
C GLN A 52 9.71 42.84 -13.34
N PRO A 53 10.51 42.28 -12.41
CA PRO A 53 11.30 41.08 -12.66
C PRO A 53 10.34 39.95 -13.05
N GLN A 54 10.36 39.60 -14.33
CA GLN A 54 9.42 38.66 -14.91
C GLN A 54 9.94 37.24 -14.68
N GLU A 55 9.43 36.57 -13.64
CA GLU A 55 9.41 35.12 -13.66
C GLU A 55 8.70 34.68 -14.94
N ASP A 56 9.28 33.74 -15.69
CA ASP A 56 8.67 33.22 -16.91
C ASP A 56 7.53 32.27 -16.55
N TYR A 57 6.44 32.84 -16.04
CA TYR A 57 5.24 32.12 -15.66
C TYR A 57 4.65 31.37 -16.86
N ALA A 58 4.83 31.86 -18.09
CA ALA A 58 4.40 31.16 -19.28
C ALA A 58 5.15 29.83 -19.44
N ALA A 59 6.48 29.84 -19.34
CA ALA A 59 7.27 28.61 -19.37
C ALA A 59 6.98 27.68 -18.18
N LEU A 60 6.78 28.23 -16.98
CA LEU A 60 6.44 27.45 -15.78
C LEU A 60 5.11 26.72 -15.96
N PHE A 61 4.04 27.44 -16.35
CA PHE A 61 2.72 26.83 -16.56
C PHE A 61 2.73 25.87 -17.75
N ALA A 62 3.43 26.18 -18.85
CA ALA A 62 3.60 25.25 -19.96
C ALA A 62 4.25 23.94 -19.49
N THR A 63 5.27 24.01 -18.64
CA THR A 63 5.92 22.84 -18.04
C THR A 63 4.94 22.03 -17.18
N MET A 64 4.17 22.68 -16.31
CA MET A 64 3.19 22.02 -15.45
C MET A 64 2.09 21.33 -16.25
N ILE A 65 1.51 22.03 -17.24
CA ILE A 65 0.47 21.53 -18.13
C ILE A 65 0.97 20.32 -18.93
N ALA A 66 2.17 20.41 -19.52
CA ALA A 66 2.74 19.34 -20.33
C ALA A 66 3.09 18.10 -19.49
N ARG A 67 3.65 18.32 -18.30
CA ARG A 67 3.95 17.23 -17.37
C ARG A 67 2.69 16.52 -16.92
N THR A 68 1.69 17.25 -16.45
CA THR A 68 0.44 16.65 -15.96
C THR A 68 -0.31 15.94 -17.09
N ALA A 69 -0.29 16.46 -18.33
CA ALA A 69 -0.81 15.74 -19.49
C ALA A 69 -0.05 14.43 -19.75
N LYS A 70 1.28 14.43 -19.63
CA LYS A 70 2.07 13.21 -19.80
C LYS A 70 1.81 12.19 -18.70
N ASP A 71 1.62 12.65 -17.46
CA ASP A 71 1.25 11.80 -16.34
C ASP A 71 -0.11 11.12 -16.60
N MET A 72 -1.07 11.81 -17.23
CA MET A 72 -2.34 11.19 -17.66
C MET A 72 -2.13 10.10 -18.69
N ASP A 73 -1.31 10.32 -19.71
CA ASP A 73 -1.03 9.29 -20.73
C ASP A 73 -0.47 8.02 -20.07
N VAL A 74 0.48 8.17 -19.14
CA VAL A 74 1.05 7.04 -18.40
C VAL A 74 -0.01 6.33 -17.58
N LEU A 75 -0.93 7.06 -16.94
CA LEU A 75 -2.01 6.46 -16.18
C LEU A 75 -2.99 5.71 -17.08
N ILE A 76 -3.34 6.27 -18.23
CA ILE A 76 -4.21 5.63 -19.23
C ILE A 76 -3.56 4.34 -19.73
N ASP A 77 -2.26 4.37 -20.06
CA ASP A 77 -1.50 3.19 -20.49
C ASP A 77 -1.36 2.14 -19.38
N SER A 78 -1.45 2.55 -18.12
CA SER A 78 -1.40 1.65 -16.96
C SER A 78 -2.75 1.01 -16.61
N LEU A 79 -3.84 1.43 -17.25
CA LEU A 79 -5.14 0.83 -17.00
C LEU A 79 -5.13 -0.64 -17.43
N PRO A 80 -5.80 -1.52 -16.68
CA PRO A 80 -6.00 -2.90 -17.11
C PRO A 80 -6.74 -2.92 -18.46
N SER A 81 -6.42 -3.88 -19.33
CA SER A 81 -7.00 -3.99 -20.67
C SER A 81 -8.53 -4.10 -20.65
N GLU A 82 -9.18 -3.38 -21.56
CA GLU A 82 -10.64 -3.27 -21.68
C GLU A 82 -11.34 -4.60 -22.07
N GLU A 83 -10.58 -5.60 -22.53
CA GLU A 83 -11.09 -6.93 -22.89
C GLU A 83 -11.45 -7.81 -21.69
N ALA A 84 -11.24 -7.33 -20.47
CA ALA A 84 -11.79 -7.96 -19.27
C ALA A 84 -13.29 -7.65 -19.20
N ALA A 85 -14.08 -8.26 -20.09
CA ALA A 85 -15.53 -8.23 -20.03
C ALA A 85 -15.98 -8.50 -18.57
N PRO A 86 -16.99 -7.79 -18.05
CA PRO A 86 -17.40 -7.91 -16.65
C PRO A 86 -17.70 -9.37 -16.25
N GLU A 87 -18.17 -10.17 -17.21
CA GLU A 87 -18.38 -11.62 -17.06
C GLU A 87 -17.07 -12.40 -16.87
N LEU A 88 -16.02 -12.08 -17.63
CA LEU A 88 -14.70 -12.69 -17.48
C LEU A 88 -14.05 -12.28 -16.15
N GLN A 89 -14.23 -11.03 -15.73
CA GLN A 89 -13.76 -10.57 -14.41
C GLN A 89 -14.48 -11.30 -13.26
N ALA A 90 -15.81 -11.43 -13.34
CA ALA A 90 -16.61 -12.16 -12.37
C ALA A 90 -16.19 -13.63 -12.28
N ASN A 91 -15.96 -14.29 -13.42
CA ASN A 91 -15.50 -15.68 -13.43
C ASN A 91 -14.08 -15.83 -12.86
N ASN A 92 -13.17 -14.91 -13.18
CA ASN A 92 -11.84 -14.89 -12.59
C ASN A 92 -11.89 -14.69 -11.07
N LEU A 93 -12.80 -13.83 -10.58
CA LEU A 93 -13.00 -13.59 -9.16
C LEU A 93 -13.50 -14.86 -8.44
N GLU A 94 -14.53 -15.51 -8.98
CA GLU A 94 -15.05 -16.77 -8.43
C GLU A 94 -13.95 -17.85 -8.36
N ARG A 95 -13.15 -17.97 -9.42
CA ARG A 95 -12.01 -18.90 -9.42
C ARG A 95 -10.97 -18.55 -8.34
N LEU A 96 -10.62 -17.27 -8.19
CA LEU A 96 -9.68 -16.82 -7.16
C LEU A 96 -10.21 -17.06 -5.75
N GLU A 97 -11.51 -16.93 -5.50
CA GLU A 97 -12.12 -17.26 -4.22
C GLU A 97 -11.98 -18.74 -3.87
N VAL A 98 -12.22 -19.63 -4.85
CA VAL A 98 -12.04 -21.08 -4.69
C VAL A 98 -10.58 -21.43 -4.43
N GLU A 99 -9.65 -20.86 -5.21
CA GLU A 99 -8.21 -21.08 -5.04
C GLU A 99 -7.72 -20.59 -3.67
N ASN A 100 -8.22 -19.45 -3.20
CA ASN A 100 -7.90 -18.90 -1.88
C ASN A 100 -8.43 -19.80 -0.75
N ALA A 101 -9.66 -20.31 -0.88
CA ALA A 101 -10.22 -21.25 0.08
C ALA A 101 -9.40 -22.56 0.17
N ASP A 102 -8.99 -23.11 -0.96
CA ASP A 102 -8.13 -24.31 -0.98
C ASP A 102 -6.74 -24.04 -0.40
N ALA A 103 -6.12 -22.92 -0.76
CA ALA A 103 -4.84 -22.49 -0.17
C ALA A 103 -4.92 -22.34 1.35
N ALA A 104 -6.01 -21.77 1.87
CA ALA A 104 -6.25 -21.63 3.31
C ALA A 104 -6.41 -22.99 4.01
N LEU A 105 -7.06 -23.97 3.38
CA LEU A 105 -7.16 -25.34 3.92
C LEU A 105 -5.80 -26.02 3.98
N ARG A 106 -5.02 -25.94 2.91
CA ARG A 106 -3.65 -26.47 2.87
C ARG A 106 -2.76 -25.83 3.93
N LEU A 107 -2.88 -24.51 4.11
CA LEU A 107 -2.14 -23.79 5.14
C LEU A 107 -2.50 -24.30 6.54
N LYS A 108 -3.81 -24.45 6.85
CA LYS A 108 -4.26 -25.00 8.14
C LYS A 108 -3.69 -26.38 8.41
N GLU A 109 -3.66 -27.25 7.40
CA GLU A 109 -3.11 -28.60 7.53
C GLU A 109 -1.60 -28.58 7.82
N VAL A 110 -0.84 -27.75 7.10
CA VAL A 110 0.60 -27.59 7.33
C VAL A 110 0.89 -27.02 8.71
N VAL A 111 0.13 -26.01 9.16
CA VAL A 111 0.26 -25.44 10.50
C VAL A 111 -0.03 -26.49 11.57
N ALA A 112 -1.12 -27.24 11.45
CA ALA A 112 -1.49 -28.29 12.41
C ALA A 112 -0.40 -29.38 12.52
N ARG A 113 0.18 -29.79 11.39
CA ARG A 113 1.34 -30.71 11.38
C ARG A 113 2.55 -30.11 12.08
N GLY A 114 2.87 -28.84 11.79
CA GLY A 114 3.98 -28.12 12.41
C GLY A 114 3.84 -28.02 13.92
N GLU A 115 2.64 -27.67 14.41
CA GLU A 115 2.34 -27.62 15.85
C GLU A 115 2.41 -29.00 16.53
N GLY A 116 2.01 -30.06 15.83
CA GLY A 116 2.15 -31.43 16.31
C GLY A 116 3.61 -31.81 16.50
N LEU A 117 4.46 -31.52 15.50
CA LEU A 117 5.89 -31.79 15.56
C LEU A 117 6.57 -30.96 16.67
N LEU A 118 6.20 -29.69 16.81
CA LEU A 118 6.73 -28.82 17.86
C LEU A 118 6.42 -29.39 19.25
N ARG A 119 5.20 -29.89 19.48
CA ARG A 119 4.83 -30.55 20.73
C ARG A 119 5.66 -31.80 21.02
N GLN A 120 5.95 -32.61 20.00
CA GLN A 120 6.82 -33.79 20.18
C GLN A 120 8.24 -33.39 20.58
N VAL A 121 8.82 -32.37 19.94
CA VAL A 121 10.14 -31.85 20.29
C VAL A 121 10.15 -31.30 21.72
N GLN A 122 9.12 -30.53 22.11
CA GLN A 122 8.98 -30.02 23.47
C GLN A 122 8.86 -31.14 24.51
N GLY A 123 8.10 -32.19 24.21
CA GLY A 123 7.97 -33.37 25.07
C GLY A 123 9.31 -34.07 25.28
N ALA A 124 10.04 -34.37 24.20
CA ALA A 124 11.36 -34.99 24.28
C ALA A 124 12.36 -34.14 25.07
N LEU A 125 12.36 -32.82 24.88
CA LEU A 125 13.20 -31.90 25.67
C LEU A 125 12.85 -31.93 27.15
N SER A 126 11.56 -31.99 27.50
CA SER A 126 11.11 -32.10 28.89
C SER A 126 11.52 -33.43 29.54
N GLU A 127 11.44 -34.53 28.81
CA GLU A 127 11.90 -35.85 29.29
C GLU A 127 13.40 -35.86 29.55
N ILE A 128 14.19 -35.31 28.62
CA ILE A 128 15.65 -35.19 28.79
C ILE A 128 15.97 -34.35 30.02
N ALA A 129 15.30 -33.19 30.19
CA ALA A 129 15.49 -32.34 31.35
C ALA A 129 15.13 -33.06 32.66
N GLY A 130 14.03 -33.81 32.68
CA GLY A 130 13.61 -34.62 33.83
C GLY A 130 14.63 -35.71 34.19
N GLN A 131 15.10 -36.47 33.19
CA GLN A 131 16.12 -37.50 33.39
C GLN A 131 17.43 -36.92 33.95
N GLN A 132 17.86 -35.76 33.47
CA GLN A 132 19.06 -35.09 33.99
C GLN A 132 18.89 -34.60 35.44
N LEU A 133 17.70 -34.14 35.84
CA LEU A 133 17.42 -33.78 37.22
C LEU A 133 17.43 -35.00 38.15
N SER A 134 16.82 -36.12 37.73
CA SER A 134 16.81 -37.36 38.51
C SER A 134 18.19 -37.99 38.64
N ALA A 135 18.99 -38.00 37.58
CA ALA A 135 20.36 -38.52 37.62
C ALA A 135 21.29 -37.71 38.55
N ARG A 136 20.91 -36.46 38.87
CA ARG A 136 21.67 -35.56 39.76
C ARG A 136 21.25 -35.66 41.24
N GLN A 137 20.16 -36.37 41.57
CA GLN A 137 19.80 -36.64 42.96
C GLN A 137 20.65 -37.79 43.54
N PRO A 138 21.31 -37.60 44.69
CA PRO A 138 22.05 -38.68 45.33
C PRO A 138 21.10 -39.80 45.77
N PRO A 139 21.56 -41.07 45.79
CA PRO A 139 20.72 -42.19 46.22
C PRO A 139 20.22 -41.96 47.66
N PRO A 140 18.98 -42.39 47.98
CA PRO A 140 18.44 -42.25 49.32
C PRO A 140 19.36 -42.93 50.33
N LEU A 141 19.74 -42.20 51.39
CA LEU A 141 20.62 -42.71 52.43
C LEU A 141 19.97 -43.96 53.06
N PRO A 142 20.74 -45.05 53.28
CA PRO A 142 20.21 -46.23 53.92
C PRO A 142 19.68 -45.88 55.31
N ASN A 143 18.51 -46.44 55.66
CA ASN A 143 17.89 -46.28 56.98
C ASN A 143 18.91 -46.60 58.06
N ARG A 144 19.36 -45.58 58.80
CA ARG A 144 20.16 -45.79 60.00
C ARG A 144 19.24 -46.43 61.04
N GLU A 145 19.41 -47.75 61.26
CA GLU A 145 18.82 -48.40 62.42
C GLU A 145 19.30 -47.66 63.69
N PRO A 146 18.39 -47.31 64.61
CA PRO A 146 18.79 -46.65 65.85
C PRO A 146 19.71 -47.59 66.65
N PRO A 147 20.75 -47.04 67.32
CA PRO A 147 21.65 -47.87 68.10
C PRO A 147 20.85 -48.62 69.16
N ARG A 148 20.99 -49.96 69.16
CA ARG A 148 20.46 -50.77 70.26
C ARG A 148 21.15 -50.29 71.53
N GLY A 149 20.39 -49.68 72.41
CA GLY A 149 20.86 -49.36 73.75
C GLY A 149 21.17 -50.67 74.45
N ASP A 150 22.44 -50.89 74.76
CA ASP A 150 22.85 -51.97 75.64
C ASP A 150 22.30 -51.65 77.04
N HIS A 151 21.25 -52.36 77.44
CA HIS A 151 20.81 -52.41 78.82
C HIS A 151 21.61 -53.49 79.55
N GLN A 152 22.47 -53.01 80.47
CA GLN A 152 23.15 -53.68 81.59
C GLN A 152 24.31 -54.62 81.28
#